data_AF-A0A952N6P2-F1
#
_entry.id   AF-A0A952N6P2-F1
#
_cell.length_a   1.000
_cell.length_b   1.000
_cell.length_c   1.000
_cell.angle_alpha   90.00
_cell.angle_beta   90.00
_cell.angle_gamma   90.00
#
_symmetry.space_group_name_H-M   'P 1'
#
loop_
_entity.id
_entity.type
_entity.pdbx_description
1 polymer ?
#
loop_
_entity_poly.entity_id
_entity_poly.type
_entity_poly.pdbx_seq_one_letter_code
_entity_poly.pdbx_strand_id
1 'polypeptide(L)'
;MGNQVLIFVMGTLFTFLIVNSNLNRQLTDQFGASMNYYEEIQARNIGNSMVALLSASIADDPNYRVEQYASRNLFNGTTYYTARDTVIAGDSLISLNVTAHYMQQSKSMNVILIKPRPSMLPPIFGHTLVSGGNMSLSGNSTISSSAGNVSLITNQAITLGGAGTRVRGFVGYGTTISGQTATNIQPVSNPDGLPPASLISPLTIPTIIPSNFIGAATQVYAGDYSLASSITLGSVTDPAIIYVGGNLSVGSGARIGGSIIFLVNGTISINGNAAFVNTSTGSSDFAFYSGGNINVSGGELFMLNSFHGEYFILKPRYS
;
A
#
# COMPACT_ATOMS: atom_id res chain seq x y z
N MET A 1 -53.49 29.05 70.55
CA MET A 1 -52.95 29.36 69.20
C MET A 1 -51.42 29.41 69.15
N GLY A 2 -50.70 29.88 70.18
CA GLY A 2 -49.21 29.93 70.16
C GLY A 2 -48.51 28.57 69.97
N ASN A 3 -48.97 27.49 70.62
CA ASN A 3 -48.33 26.17 70.49
C ASN A 3 -48.48 25.54 69.09
N GLN A 4 -49.56 25.84 68.37
CA GLN A 4 -49.78 25.33 67.00
C GLN A 4 -48.88 26.04 65.99
N VAL A 5 -48.65 27.35 66.16
CA VAL A 5 -47.71 28.12 65.34
C VAL A 5 -46.28 27.60 65.53
N LEU A 6 -45.90 27.26 66.77
CA LEU A 6 -44.55 26.77 67.08
C LEU A 6 -44.27 25.40 66.45
N ILE A 7 -45.25 24.49 66.47
CA ILE A 7 -45.17 23.19 65.77
C ILE A 7 -45.05 23.38 64.26
N PHE A 8 -45.79 24.33 63.69
CA PHE A 8 -45.72 24.62 62.26
C PHE A 8 -44.36 25.18 61.85
N VAL A 9 -43.82 26.15 62.61
CA VAL A 9 -42.49 26.74 62.36
C VAL A 9 -41.37 25.70 62.51
N MET A 10 -41.45 24.81 63.51
CA MET A 10 -40.48 23.72 63.66
C MET A 10 -40.58 22.70 62.53
N GLY A 11 -41.80 22.35 62.10
CA GLY A 11 -42.04 21.46 60.97
C GLY A 11 -41.48 21.99 59.65
N THR A 12 -41.66 23.29 59.37
CA THR A 12 -41.10 23.92 58.17
C THR A 12 -39.58 24.08 58.22
N LEU A 13 -39.00 24.34 59.39
CA LEU A 13 -37.55 24.32 59.58
C LEU A 13 -36.96 22.94 59.32
N PHE A 14 -37.61 21.89 59.82
CA PHE A 14 -37.14 20.52 59.65
C PHE A 14 -37.23 20.06 58.19
N THR A 15 -38.34 20.35 57.50
CA THR A 15 -38.47 20.05 56.06
C THR A 15 -37.48 20.87 55.23
N PHE A 16 -37.27 22.14 55.56
CA PHE A 16 -36.26 22.97 54.90
C PHE A 16 -34.85 22.39 55.04
N LEU A 17 -34.45 21.94 56.24
CA LEU A 17 -33.16 21.31 56.47
C LEU A 17 -32.97 20.02 55.65
N ILE A 18 -34.00 19.17 55.59
CA ILE A 18 -33.97 17.94 54.78
C ILE A 18 -33.83 18.29 53.29
N VAL A 19 -34.62 19.23 52.79
CA VAL A 19 -34.57 19.64 51.38
C VAL A 19 -33.20 20.24 51.04
N ASN A 20 -32.65 21.10 51.90
CA ASN A 20 -31.34 21.73 51.69
C ASN A 20 -30.21 20.68 51.71
N SER A 21 -30.26 19.71 52.63
CA SER A 21 -29.30 18.61 52.67
C SER A 21 -29.36 17.74 51.40
N ASN A 22 -30.56 17.39 50.93
CA ASN A 22 -30.73 16.63 49.69
C ASN A 22 -30.27 17.41 48.46
N LEU A 23 -30.57 18.72 48.38
CA LEU A 23 -30.10 19.58 47.30
C LEU A 23 -28.57 19.69 47.29
N ASN A 24 -27.93 19.88 48.45
CA ASN A 24 -26.47 19.94 48.53
C ASN A 24 -25.82 18.61 48.11
N ARG A 25 -26.42 17.47 48.46
CA ARG A 25 -25.96 16.16 48.01
C ARG A 25 -26.08 16.02 46.50
N GLN A 26 -27.24 16.38 45.92
CA GLN A 26 -27.45 16.34 44.47
C GLN A 26 -26.49 17.27 43.72
N LEU A 27 -26.25 18.49 44.23
CA LEU A 27 -25.27 19.40 43.66
C LEU A 27 -23.87 18.79 43.69
N THR A 28 -23.47 18.20 44.81
CA THR A 28 -22.17 17.53 44.95
C THR A 28 -22.02 16.38 43.95
N ASP A 29 -23.05 15.53 43.83
CA ASP A 29 -23.06 14.41 42.89
C ASP A 29 -23.01 14.89 41.42
N GLN A 30 -23.72 15.98 41.09
CA GLN A 30 -23.67 16.60 39.76
C GLN A 30 -22.31 17.21 39.45
N PHE A 31 -21.67 17.88 40.41
CA PHE A 31 -20.31 18.38 40.26
C PHE A 31 -19.32 17.23 40.03
N GLY A 32 -19.43 16.14 40.80
CA GLY A 32 -18.59 14.95 40.62
C GLY A 32 -18.79 14.31 39.24
N ALA A 33 -20.03 14.16 38.78
CA ALA A 33 -20.33 13.63 37.45
C ALA A 33 -19.79 14.54 36.32
N SER A 34 -19.96 15.85 36.45
CA SER A 34 -19.45 16.84 35.48
C SER A 34 -17.92 16.83 35.41
N MET A 35 -17.25 16.75 36.56
CA MET A 35 -15.79 16.66 36.64
C MET A 35 -15.28 15.35 36.02
N ASN A 36 -15.89 14.21 36.34
CA ASN A 36 -15.55 12.93 35.72
C ASN A 36 -15.72 12.95 34.20
N TYR A 37 -16.81 13.55 33.70
CA TYR A 37 -17.06 13.68 32.27
C TYR A 37 -16.01 14.56 31.58
N TYR A 38 -15.61 15.66 32.21
CA TYR A 38 -14.53 16.51 31.73
C TYR A 38 -13.18 15.75 31.69
N GLU A 39 -12.82 15.07 32.78
CA GLU A 39 -11.60 14.27 32.87
C GLU A 39 -11.56 13.17 31.81
N GLU A 40 -12.69 12.52 31.56
CA GLU A 40 -12.85 11.51 30.52
C GLU A 40 -12.61 12.07 29.11
N ILE A 41 -13.20 13.23 28.80
CA ILE A 41 -12.98 13.91 27.51
C ILE A 41 -11.51 14.28 27.35
N GLN A 42 -10.86 14.79 28.40
CA GLN A 42 -9.44 15.14 28.34
C GLN A 42 -8.56 13.91 28.10
N ALA A 43 -8.79 12.81 28.81
CA ALA A 43 -8.08 11.55 28.58
C ALA A 43 -8.25 11.06 27.12
N ARG A 44 -9.46 11.16 26.57
CA ARG A 44 -9.74 10.80 25.16
C ARG A 44 -8.99 11.70 24.18
N ASN A 45 -8.98 13.02 24.42
CA ASN A 45 -8.28 13.97 23.55
C ASN A 45 -6.77 13.74 23.56
N ILE A 46 -6.17 13.58 24.75
CA ILE A 46 -4.76 13.23 24.91
C ILE A 46 -4.42 11.95 24.14
N GLY A 47 -5.26 10.93 24.30
CA GLY A 47 -5.14 9.67 23.59
C GLY A 47 -5.16 9.81 22.07
N ASN A 48 -6.16 10.51 21.53
CA ASN A 48 -6.28 10.76 20.10
C ASN A 48 -5.08 11.54 19.55
N SER A 49 -4.59 12.54 20.29
CA SER A 49 -3.39 13.29 19.91
C SER A 49 -2.13 12.41 19.90
N MET A 50 -2.00 11.49 20.85
CA MET A 50 -0.88 10.55 20.87
C MET A 50 -0.95 9.58 19.69
N VAL A 51 -2.13 9.05 19.35
CA VAL A 51 -2.32 8.24 18.14
C VAL A 51 -1.90 9.02 16.90
N ALA A 52 -2.35 10.27 16.75
CA ALA A 52 -1.99 11.12 15.62
C ALA A 52 -0.46 11.36 15.53
N LEU A 53 0.19 11.59 16.68
CA LEU A 53 1.64 11.75 16.75
C LEU A 53 2.37 10.48 16.33
N LEU A 54 1.94 9.31 16.83
CA LEU A 54 2.51 8.03 16.47
C LEU A 54 2.32 7.71 14.99
N SER A 55 1.12 7.99 14.44
CA SER A 55 0.90 7.83 13.00
C SER A 55 1.79 8.72 12.16
N ALA A 56 2.05 9.96 12.60
CA ALA A 56 2.98 10.85 11.92
C ALA A 56 4.44 10.37 12.04
N SER A 57 4.86 9.90 13.22
CA SER A 57 6.21 9.36 13.42
C SER A 57 6.46 8.12 12.57
N ILE A 58 5.44 7.27 12.39
CA ILE A 58 5.48 6.10 11.51
C ILE A 58 5.48 6.51 10.03
N ALA A 59 4.80 7.59 9.67
CA ALA A 59 4.83 8.12 8.31
C ALA A 59 6.22 8.69 7.96
N ASP A 60 6.88 9.36 8.90
CA ASP A 60 8.21 9.92 8.73
C ASP A 60 9.30 8.83 8.75
N ASP A 61 9.20 7.84 9.65
CA ASP A 61 10.06 6.67 9.72
C ASP A 61 9.22 5.38 9.66
N PRO A 62 9.11 4.74 8.48
CA PRO A 62 8.35 3.50 8.30
C PRO A 62 8.81 2.34 9.20
N ASN A 63 10.03 2.38 9.72
CA ASN A 63 10.59 1.37 10.62
C ASN A 63 10.35 1.68 12.11
N TYR A 64 9.73 2.81 12.45
CA TYR A 64 9.46 3.18 13.83
C TYR A 64 8.58 2.14 14.52
N ARG A 65 9.13 1.43 15.50
CA ARG A 65 8.41 0.45 16.33
C ARG A 65 8.73 0.65 17.80
N VAL A 66 7.71 0.41 18.63
CA VAL A 66 7.80 0.53 20.08
C VAL A 66 7.20 -0.74 20.66
N GLU A 67 8.04 -1.77 20.70
CA GLU A 67 7.63 -3.10 21.14
C GLU A 67 7.40 -3.17 22.64
N GLN A 68 8.20 -2.43 23.42
CA GLN A 68 8.04 -2.32 24.86
C GLN A 68 7.15 -1.12 25.22
N TYR A 69 6.43 -1.18 26.33
CA TYR A 69 5.59 -0.07 26.80
C TYR A 69 6.44 1.18 27.00
N ALA A 70 6.17 2.21 26.20
CA ALA A 70 6.76 3.54 26.35
C ALA A 70 5.74 4.50 26.97
N SER A 71 6.23 5.51 27.67
CA SER A 71 5.38 6.57 28.22
C SER A 71 5.75 7.94 27.69
N ARG A 72 4.75 8.82 27.59
CA ARG A 72 4.94 10.22 27.20
C ARG A 72 3.91 11.12 27.87
N ASN A 73 4.35 12.28 28.34
CA ASN A 73 3.45 13.30 28.88
C ASN A 73 2.92 14.18 27.74
N LEU A 74 1.61 14.40 27.74
CA LEU A 74 0.88 15.19 26.74
C LEU A 74 -0.28 15.91 27.43
N PHE A 75 -0.39 17.23 27.21
CA PHE A 75 -1.45 18.10 27.76
C PHE A 75 -1.73 17.89 29.26
N ASN A 76 -0.66 17.83 30.07
CA ASN A 76 -0.70 17.57 31.52
C ASN A 76 -1.28 16.20 31.94
N GLY A 77 -1.47 15.28 31.00
CA GLY A 77 -1.69 13.86 31.28
C GLY A 77 -0.50 13.00 30.90
N THR A 78 -0.64 11.70 31.13
CA THR A 78 0.38 10.70 30.81
C THR A 78 -0.21 9.67 29.86
N THR A 79 0.54 9.28 28.85
CA THR A 79 0.17 8.24 27.89
C THR A 79 1.14 7.09 27.99
N TYR A 80 0.62 5.88 27.83
CA TYR A 80 1.37 4.64 27.63
C TYR A 80 1.03 4.08 26.28
N TYR A 81 2.02 3.66 25.51
CA TYR A 81 1.77 3.22 24.14
C TYR A 81 2.73 2.12 23.68
N THR A 82 2.26 1.36 22.69
CA THR A 82 3.04 0.41 21.90
C THR A 82 2.67 0.52 20.43
N ALA A 83 3.64 0.26 19.56
CA ALA A 83 3.48 0.23 18.11
C ALA A 83 4.15 -1.04 17.58
N ARG A 84 3.34 -2.00 17.13
CA ARG A 84 3.80 -3.34 16.74
C ARG A 84 3.21 -3.75 15.41
N ASP A 85 3.97 -4.53 14.65
CA ASP A 85 3.43 -5.20 13.48
C ASP A 85 2.41 -6.26 13.90
N THR A 86 1.34 -6.37 13.12
CA THR A 86 0.29 -7.38 13.30
C THR A 86 -0.18 -7.89 11.95
N VAL A 87 -0.80 -9.06 11.94
CA VAL A 87 -1.42 -9.65 10.73
C VAL A 87 -2.90 -9.84 11.00
N ILE A 88 -3.74 -9.20 10.21
CA ILE A 88 -5.21 -9.32 10.30
C ILE A 88 -5.72 -9.71 8.92
N ALA A 89 -6.44 -10.85 8.84
CA ALA A 89 -6.98 -11.39 7.59
C ALA A 89 -5.93 -11.58 6.47
N GLY A 90 -4.65 -11.78 6.82
CA GLY A 90 -3.54 -11.94 5.88
C GLY A 90 -2.82 -10.65 5.53
N ASP A 91 -3.32 -9.48 5.92
CA ASP A 91 -2.66 -8.20 5.67
C ASP A 91 -1.67 -7.83 6.78
N SER A 92 -0.45 -7.44 6.39
CA SER A 92 0.57 -6.91 7.30
C SER A 92 0.28 -5.45 7.66
N LEU A 93 -0.10 -5.21 8.91
CA LEU A 93 -0.56 -3.92 9.43
C LEU A 93 0.26 -3.52 10.66
N ILE A 94 0.09 -2.29 11.13
CA ILE A 94 0.68 -1.81 12.39
C ILE A 94 -0.46 -1.59 13.39
N SER A 95 -0.39 -2.25 14.55
CA SER A 95 -1.29 -2.00 15.67
C SER A 95 -0.68 -0.98 16.62
N LEU A 96 -1.41 0.11 16.84
CA LEU A 96 -1.15 1.10 17.88
C LEU A 96 -2.08 0.85 19.05
N ASN A 97 -1.50 0.59 20.22
CA ASN A 97 -2.25 0.57 21.48
C ASN A 97 -1.81 1.74 22.31
N VAL A 98 -2.73 2.63 22.66
CA VAL A 98 -2.48 3.83 23.46
C VAL A 98 -3.45 3.86 24.64
N THR A 99 -2.92 4.01 25.85
CA THR A 99 -3.70 4.27 27.06
C THR A 99 -3.32 5.63 27.62
N ALA A 100 -4.28 6.55 27.65
CA ALA A 100 -4.11 7.89 28.18
C ALA A 100 -4.72 8.01 29.57
N HIS A 101 -4.03 8.73 30.45
CA HIS A 101 -4.44 9.04 31.81
C HIS A 101 -4.51 10.55 32.00
N TYR A 102 -5.63 11.01 32.55
CA TYR A 102 -5.81 12.38 32.98
C TYR A 102 -6.55 12.36 34.33
N MET A 103 -5.89 12.85 35.37
CA MET A 103 -6.37 12.75 36.75
C MET A 103 -6.73 11.30 37.14
N GLN A 104 -7.99 11.00 37.50
CA GLN A 104 -8.40 9.65 37.89
C GLN A 104 -8.99 8.84 36.73
N GLN A 105 -9.16 9.46 35.55
CA GLN A 105 -9.73 8.79 34.39
C GLN A 105 -8.66 8.24 33.45
N SER A 106 -8.97 7.10 32.83
CA SER A 106 -8.13 6.48 31.80
C SER A 106 -8.93 6.05 30.59
N LYS A 107 -8.34 6.16 29.39
CA LYS A 107 -8.94 5.71 28.14
C LYS A 107 -7.93 5.01 27.26
N SER A 108 -8.33 3.85 26.73
CA SER A 108 -7.54 3.05 25.81
C SER A 108 -8.09 3.14 24.40
N MET A 109 -7.19 3.23 23.43
CA MET A 109 -7.45 3.25 22.00
C MET A 109 -6.60 2.19 21.34
N ASN A 110 -7.23 1.40 20.47
CA ASN A 110 -6.53 0.49 19.56
C ASN A 110 -6.82 0.97 18.14
N VAL A 111 -5.75 1.26 17.40
CA VAL A 111 -5.82 1.75 16.03
C VAL A 111 -4.97 0.85 15.15
N ILE A 112 -5.50 0.48 14.00
CA ILE A 112 -4.80 -0.29 12.99
C ILE A 112 -4.41 0.65 11.85
N LEU A 113 -3.12 0.69 11.54
CA LEU A 113 -2.56 1.48 10.45
C LEU A 113 -2.09 0.57 9.32
N ILE A 114 -2.26 1.05 8.10
CA ILE A 114 -1.61 0.48 6.92
C ILE A 114 -0.15 0.96 6.95
N LYS A 115 0.80 0.06 6.68
CA LYS A 115 2.23 0.41 6.62
C LYS A 115 2.45 1.52 5.58
N PRO A 116 3.12 2.64 5.93
CA PRO A 116 3.42 3.67 4.95
C PRO A 116 4.31 3.10 3.85
N ARG A 117 3.88 3.27 2.60
CA ARG A 117 4.72 2.98 1.44
C ARG A 117 5.80 4.05 1.34
N PRO A 118 7.06 3.72 1.02
CA PRO A 118 8.13 4.71 0.86
C PRO A 118 7.71 5.80 -0.14
N SER A 119 7.77 7.06 0.30
CA SER A 119 7.08 8.22 -0.29
C SER A 119 7.72 8.84 -1.53
N MET A 120 8.78 8.25 -2.10
CA MET A 120 9.25 8.62 -3.43
C MET A 120 9.77 7.38 -4.14
N LEU A 121 8.86 6.62 -4.71
CA LEU A 121 9.23 5.61 -5.69
C LEU A 121 9.87 6.36 -6.89
N PRO A 122 11.12 6.05 -7.27
CA PRO A 122 11.75 6.60 -8.47
C PRO A 122 10.79 6.68 -9.66
N PRO A 123 10.75 7.75 -10.48
CA PRO A 123 9.71 7.98 -11.50
C PRO A 123 9.43 6.82 -12.46
N ILE A 124 10.44 5.96 -12.69
CA ILE A 124 10.33 4.71 -13.46
C ILE A 124 9.15 3.82 -13.03
N PHE A 125 8.81 3.89 -11.76
CA PHE A 125 7.81 3.11 -11.10
C PHE A 125 6.36 3.60 -11.38
N GLY A 126 6.19 4.73 -12.07
CA GLY A 126 4.89 5.20 -12.54
C GLY A 126 4.44 4.64 -13.90
N HIS A 127 5.26 3.80 -14.55
CA HIS A 127 5.02 3.35 -15.92
C HIS A 127 4.68 1.86 -15.99
N THR A 128 3.74 1.50 -16.86
CA THR A 128 3.28 0.11 -17.08
C THR A 128 4.42 -0.82 -17.48
N LEU A 129 5.33 -0.36 -18.35
CA LEU A 129 6.45 -1.15 -18.84
C LEU A 129 7.66 -0.26 -19.07
N VAL A 130 8.81 -0.59 -18.48
CA VAL A 130 10.03 0.19 -18.64
C VAL A 130 11.22 -0.69 -19.00
N SER A 131 12.00 -0.28 -20.00
CA SER A 131 13.25 -0.93 -20.39
C SER A 131 14.47 -0.01 -20.26
N GLY A 132 15.54 -0.51 -19.64
CA GLY A 132 16.84 0.18 -19.61
C GLY A 132 17.67 0.03 -20.88
N GLY A 133 17.28 -0.88 -21.76
CA GLY A 133 17.94 -1.16 -23.03
C GLY A 133 16.93 -1.09 -24.16
N ASN A 134 16.93 -2.06 -25.08
CA ASN A 134 15.94 -2.15 -26.15
C ASN A 134 14.60 -2.73 -25.67
N MET A 135 13.52 -2.51 -26.42
CA MET A 135 12.23 -3.16 -26.21
C MET A 135 11.74 -3.70 -27.56
N SER A 136 11.30 -4.94 -27.62
CA SER A 136 10.72 -5.52 -28.84
C SER A 136 9.38 -6.16 -28.52
N LEU A 137 8.33 -5.68 -29.17
CA LEU A 137 7.00 -6.28 -29.14
C LEU A 137 6.76 -6.88 -30.52
N SER A 138 6.49 -8.18 -30.59
CA SER A 138 6.27 -8.89 -31.86
C SER A 138 5.09 -9.85 -31.77
N GLY A 139 4.67 -10.42 -32.91
CA GLY A 139 3.49 -11.29 -33.00
C GLY A 139 2.18 -10.49 -32.98
N ASN A 140 1.22 -10.92 -32.16
CA ASN A 140 -0.08 -10.26 -32.01
C ASN A 140 -0.27 -9.74 -30.58
N SER A 141 0.72 -9.02 -30.08
CA SER A 141 0.80 -8.61 -28.66
C SER A 141 -0.06 -7.38 -28.39
N THR A 142 -0.98 -7.42 -27.43
CA THR A 142 -1.75 -6.24 -27.01
C THR A 142 -1.40 -5.83 -25.58
N ILE A 143 -1.02 -4.57 -25.39
CA ILE A 143 -0.77 -3.97 -24.07
C ILE A 143 -1.84 -2.90 -23.84
N SER A 144 -2.66 -3.09 -22.83
CA SER A 144 -3.79 -2.22 -22.50
C SER A 144 -4.14 -2.27 -21.02
N SER A 145 -4.83 -1.24 -20.55
CA SER A 145 -5.37 -1.15 -19.21
C SER A 145 -6.86 -0.79 -19.28
N SER A 146 -7.66 -1.28 -18.33
CA SER A 146 -9.09 -0.95 -18.25
C SER A 146 -9.35 0.45 -17.69
N ALA A 147 -8.39 1.04 -16.97
CA ALA A 147 -8.58 2.31 -16.27
C ALA A 147 -7.71 3.46 -16.82
N GLY A 148 -7.13 3.28 -18.02
CA GLY A 148 -6.56 4.41 -18.77
C GLY A 148 -5.54 4.02 -19.83
N ASN A 149 -4.77 5.02 -20.26
CA ASN A 149 -3.63 4.81 -21.15
C ASN A 149 -2.53 4.04 -20.43
N VAL A 150 -1.96 3.04 -21.09
CA VAL A 150 -0.70 2.45 -20.64
C VAL A 150 0.48 3.36 -20.95
N SER A 151 1.59 3.20 -20.22
CA SER A 151 2.84 3.91 -20.49
C SER A 151 3.98 2.92 -20.67
N LEU A 152 4.60 2.94 -21.85
CA LEU A 152 5.77 2.14 -22.19
C LEU A 152 6.97 3.06 -22.33
N ILE A 153 8.07 2.75 -21.66
CA ILE A 153 9.30 3.54 -21.71
C ILE A 153 10.46 2.62 -22.06
N THR A 154 11.35 3.05 -22.95
CA THR A 154 12.62 2.40 -23.22
C THR A 154 13.75 3.41 -23.32
N ASN A 155 14.90 3.15 -22.71
CA ASN A 155 16.06 4.05 -22.80
C ASN A 155 16.78 3.94 -24.15
N GLN A 156 16.59 2.85 -24.91
CA GLN A 156 17.20 2.67 -26.22
C GLN A 156 16.13 2.58 -27.32
N ALA A 157 16.20 1.56 -28.19
CA ALA A 157 15.27 1.41 -29.30
C ALA A 157 14.01 0.66 -28.89
N ILE A 158 12.88 0.95 -29.56
CA ILE A 158 11.68 0.12 -29.52
C ILE A 158 11.34 -0.42 -30.92
N THR A 159 11.03 -1.70 -31.00
CA THR A 159 10.58 -2.37 -32.23
C THR A 159 9.17 -2.93 -32.02
N LEU A 160 8.23 -2.50 -32.87
CA LEU A 160 6.84 -2.97 -32.89
C LEU A 160 6.62 -3.81 -34.16
N GLY A 161 6.89 -5.11 -34.06
CA GLY A 161 6.70 -6.09 -35.13
C GLY A 161 5.34 -6.78 -35.07
N GLY A 162 4.88 -7.32 -36.21
CA GLY A 162 3.64 -8.11 -36.31
C GLY A 162 2.36 -7.28 -36.49
N ALA A 163 1.43 -7.81 -37.29
CA ALA A 163 0.24 -7.09 -37.73
C ALA A 163 -0.77 -6.84 -36.59
N GLY A 164 -0.80 -7.71 -35.57
CA GLY A 164 -1.69 -7.61 -34.42
C GLY A 164 -1.09 -6.93 -33.20
N THR A 165 0.13 -6.38 -33.26
CA THR A 165 0.72 -5.69 -32.11
C THR A 165 0.00 -4.37 -31.85
N ARG A 166 -0.47 -4.15 -30.62
CA ARG A 166 -1.24 -2.95 -30.22
C ARG A 166 -0.82 -2.47 -28.83
N VAL A 167 -0.66 -1.17 -28.68
CA VAL A 167 -0.39 -0.47 -27.42
C VAL A 167 -1.48 0.56 -27.23
N ARG A 168 -2.29 0.39 -26.18
CA ARG A 168 -3.39 1.31 -25.85
C ARG A 168 -2.92 2.43 -24.92
N GLY A 169 -2.00 3.27 -25.39
CA GLY A 169 -1.36 4.27 -24.55
C GLY A 169 -0.22 5.02 -25.22
N PHE A 170 0.74 5.50 -24.42
CA PHE A 170 1.88 6.28 -24.88
C PHE A 170 3.20 5.50 -24.79
N VAL A 171 4.10 5.77 -25.73
CA VAL A 171 5.42 5.13 -25.83
C VAL A 171 6.52 6.19 -25.80
N GLY A 172 7.43 6.12 -24.83
CA GLY A 172 8.69 6.87 -24.83
C GLY A 172 9.85 5.98 -25.25
N TYR A 173 10.70 6.45 -26.17
CA TYR A 173 11.92 5.76 -26.59
C TYR A 173 13.14 6.70 -26.57
N GLY A 174 14.34 6.16 -26.37
CA GLY A 174 15.56 6.98 -26.26
C GLY A 174 16.38 7.12 -27.55
N THR A 175 16.22 6.21 -28.51
CA THR A 175 16.97 6.28 -29.78
C THR A 175 16.07 6.19 -31.02
N THR A 176 15.55 5.01 -31.33
CA THR A 176 14.79 4.75 -32.55
C THR A 176 13.52 3.97 -32.26
N ILE A 177 12.49 4.25 -33.04
CA ILE A 177 11.26 3.47 -33.10
C ILE A 177 11.16 2.83 -34.50
N SER A 178 10.91 1.52 -34.56
CA SER A 178 10.88 0.75 -35.81
C SER A 178 9.68 -0.20 -35.87
N GLY A 179 9.23 -0.52 -37.09
CA GLY A 179 8.07 -1.40 -37.34
C GLY A 179 6.79 -0.67 -37.74
N GLN A 180 5.62 -1.25 -37.46
CA GLN A 180 4.31 -0.64 -37.75
C GLN A 180 3.93 0.26 -36.58
N THR A 181 4.15 1.57 -36.66
CA THR A 181 4.21 2.43 -35.46
C THR A 181 2.96 3.30 -35.25
N ALA A 182 2.40 3.88 -36.32
CA ALA A 182 1.26 4.81 -36.22
C ALA A 182 -0.10 4.12 -35.98
N THR A 183 -0.28 2.90 -36.47
CA THR A 183 -1.52 2.11 -36.28
C THR A 183 -1.48 1.25 -35.01
N ASN A 184 -0.28 0.98 -34.49
CA ASN A 184 -0.11 0.08 -33.36
C ASN A 184 -0.16 0.81 -32.03
N ILE A 185 0.12 2.12 -31.96
CA ILE A 185 0.07 2.90 -30.71
C ILE A 185 -1.15 3.82 -30.74
N GLN A 186 -2.14 3.52 -29.93
CA GLN A 186 -3.43 4.20 -29.90
C GLN A 186 -3.86 4.48 -28.46
N PRO A 187 -3.54 5.67 -27.92
CA PRO A 187 -4.04 6.08 -26.62
C PRO A 187 -5.57 5.94 -26.55
N VAL A 188 -6.06 5.45 -25.41
CA VAL A 188 -7.49 5.38 -25.07
C VAL A 188 -8.07 6.80 -24.93
N SER A 189 -7.30 7.73 -24.37
CA SER A 189 -7.68 9.14 -24.22
C SER A 189 -6.49 10.06 -24.50
N ASN A 190 -6.66 11.11 -25.29
CA ASN A 190 -5.59 12.07 -25.60
C ASN A 190 -6.18 13.47 -25.84
N PRO A 191 -6.75 14.11 -24.81
CA PRO A 191 -7.42 15.41 -24.94
C PRO A 191 -6.45 16.52 -25.40
N ASP A 192 -5.17 16.39 -25.04
CA ASP A 192 -4.13 17.38 -25.33
C ASP A 192 -3.44 17.16 -26.69
N GLY A 193 -3.85 16.15 -27.45
CA GLY A 193 -3.31 15.88 -28.78
C GLY A 193 -1.82 15.52 -28.80
N LEU A 194 -1.30 14.94 -27.72
CA LEU A 194 0.10 14.56 -27.60
C LEU A 194 0.49 13.47 -28.61
N PRO A 195 1.74 13.46 -29.10
CA PRO A 195 2.20 12.38 -29.96
C PRO A 195 2.14 11.03 -29.21
N PRO A 196 1.50 9.99 -29.77
CA PRO A 196 1.42 8.66 -29.15
C PRO A 196 2.78 8.02 -28.87
N ALA A 197 3.79 8.37 -29.65
CA ALA A 197 5.17 7.97 -29.43
C ALA A 197 6.09 9.19 -29.45
N SER A 198 6.97 9.31 -28.47
CA SER A 198 7.90 10.43 -28.36
C SER A 198 9.31 10.00 -27.98
N LEU A 199 10.29 10.76 -28.46
CA LEU A 199 11.67 10.63 -27.99
C LEU A 199 11.76 11.21 -26.57
N ILE A 200 12.38 10.48 -25.65
CA ILE A 200 12.55 10.89 -24.25
C ILE A 200 14.02 10.87 -23.84
N SER A 201 14.36 11.66 -22.84
CA SER A 201 15.64 11.52 -22.15
C SER A 201 15.70 10.17 -21.44
N PRO A 202 16.84 9.45 -21.47
CA PRO A 202 17.00 8.20 -20.75
C PRO A 202 16.64 8.37 -19.26
N LEU A 203 15.77 7.51 -18.76
CA LEU A 203 15.40 7.47 -17.35
C LEU A 203 16.45 6.67 -16.57
N THR A 204 16.84 7.18 -15.40
CA THR A 204 17.69 6.44 -14.49
C THR A 204 16.93 5.26 -13.91
N ILE A 205 17.30 4.04 -14.32
CA ILE A 205 16.74 2.80 -13.76
C ILE A 205 17.55 2.44 -12.51
N PRO A 206 16.93 2.33 -11.33
CA PRO A 206 17.61 1.84 -10.14
C PRO A 206 18.23 0.48 -10.43
N THR A 207 19.51 0.32 -10.08
CA THR A 207 20.13 -1.00 -10.17
C THR A 207 19.62 -1.84 -9.01
N ILE A 208 18.64 -2.70 -9.29
CA ILE A 208 18.20 -3.75 -8.39
C ILE A 208 19.19 -4.90 -8.52
N ILE A 209 19.81 -5.32 -7.42
CA ILE A 209 20.64 -6.52 -7.38
C ILE A 209 19.78 -7.60 -6.72
N PRO A 210 19.20 -8.57 -7.47
CA PRO A 210 18.23 -9.52 -6.91
C PRO A 210 18.75 -10.28 -5.70
N SER A 211 20.04 -10.61 -5.65
CA SER A 211 20.66 -11.31 -4.53
C SER A 211 20.59 -10.54 -3.20
N ASN A 212 20.46 -9.21 -3.23
CA ASN A 212 20.31 -8.41 -2.03
C ASN A 212 18.93 -8.58 -1.38
N PHE A 213 17.95 -9.14 -2.11
CA PHE A 213 16.58 -9.31 -1.67
C PHE A 213 16.24 -10.74 -1.25
N ILE A 214 17.22 -11.66 -1.20
CA ILE A 214 17.00 -13.06 -0.78
C ILE A 214 16.36 -13.13 0.61
N GLY A 215 16.79 -12.28 1.55
CA GLY A 215 16.25 -12.25 2.92
C GLY A 215 14.80 -11.75 3.01
N ALA A 216 14.31 -11.05 1.98
CA ALA A 216 12.92 -10.58 1.89
C ALA A 216 12.05 -11.47 0.98
N ALA A 217 12.65 -12.47 0.33
CA ALA A 217 11.94 -13.32 -0.62
C ALA A 217 11.03 -14.32 0.11
N THR A 218 9.77 -14.38 -0.30
CA THR A 218 8.80 -15.39 0.14
C THR A 218 9.20 -16.78 -0.35
N GLN A 219 9.77 -16.86 -1.56
CA GLN A 219 10.29 -18.08 -2.15
C GLN A 219 11.66 -17.83 -2.77
N VAL A 220 12.59 -18.76 -2.55
CA VAL A 220 13.97 -18.67 -3.03
C VAL A 220 14.28 -19.93 -3.83
N TYR A 221 14.61 -19.74 -5.10
CA TYR A 221 15.13 -20.79 -5.97
C TYR A 221 16.58 -20.45 -6.30
N ALA A 222 17.53 -21.23 -5.81
CA ALA A 222 18.95 -20.93 -5.96
C ALA A 222 19.48 -21.05 -7.41
N GLY A 223 18.79 -21.82 -8.26
CA GLY A 223 19.13 -22.04 -9.66
C GLY A 223 17.99 -21.67 -10.61
N ASP A 224 17.94 -22.34 -11.76
CA ASP A 224 16.84 -22.20 -12.71
C ASP A 224 15.51 -22.67 -12.10
N TYR A 225 14.42 -21.99 -12.44
CA TYR A 225 13.07 -22.34 -11.98
C TYR A 225 12.10 -22.37 -13.16
N SER A 226 11.32 -23.45 -13.25
CA SER A 226 10.25 -23.59 -14.24
C SER A 226 8.89 -23.65 -13.54
N LEU A 227 8.07 -22.64 -13.79
CA LEU A 227 6.71 -22.55 -13.30
C LEU A 227 5.77 -23.27 -14.26
N ALA A 228 5.50 -24.55 -13.99
CA ALA A 228 4.65 -25.40 -14.83
C ALA A 228 3.19 -25.51 -14.34
N SER A 229 2.90 -25.09 -13.11
CA SER A 229 1.57 -25.16 -12.50
C SER A 229 1.06 -23.78 -12.10
N SER A 230 -0.26 -23.66 -11.96
CA SER A 230 -0.88 -22.44 -11.45
C SER A 230 -0.43 -22.14 -10.02
N ILE A 231 -0.17 -20.86 -9.72
CA ILE A 231 0.18 -20.37 -8.39
C ILE A 231 -0.67 -19.14 -8.06
N THR A 232 -0.99 -18.95 -6.78
CA THR A 232 -1.61 -17.73 -6.29
C THR A 232 -0.91 -17.34 -4.99
N LEU A 233 -0.25 -16.18 -4.98
CA LEU A 233 0.56 -15.72 -3.84
C LEU A 233 0.44 -14.22 -3.66
N GLY A 234 0.61 -13.78 -2.41
CA GLY A 234 0.64 -12.37 -2.04
C GLY A 234 -0.72 -11.66 -2.14
N SER A 235 -0.74 -10.45 -1.61
CA SER A 235 -1.82 -9.48 -1.73
C SER A 235 -1.28 -8.13 -2.18
N VAL A 236 -2.16 -7.22 -2.58
CA VAL A 236 -1.80 -5.84 -2.99
C VAL A 236 -1.05 -5.06 -1.89
N THR A 237 -1.34 -5.39 -0.65
CA THR A 237 -0.78 -4.80 0.58
C THR A 237 0.46 -5.55 1.07
N ASP A 238 0.61 -6.82 0.72
CA ASP A 238 1.76 -7.68 1.06
C ASP A 238 2.14 -8.57 -0.14
N PRO A 239 2.87 -8.03 -1.13
CA PRO A 239 3.20 -8.77 -2.34
C PRO A 239 4.20 -9.89 -2.04
N ALA A 240 3.98 -11.06 -2.64
CA ALA A 240 4.92 -12.17 -2.52
C ALA A 240 6.15 -11.91 -3.40
N ILE A 241 7.34 -12.18 -2.88
CA ILE A 241 8.59 -12.03 -3.62
C ILE A 241 9.13 -13.41 -3.97
N ILE A 242 9.31 -13.68 -5.26
CA ILE A 242 9.95 -14.88 -5.78
C ILE A 242 11.33 -14.52 -6.30
N TYR A 243 12.36 -15.02 -5.62
CA TYR A 243 13.75 -14.92 -6.08
C TYR A 243 14.15 -16.15 -6.88
N VAL A 244 14.78 -15.93 -8.04
CA VAL A 244 15.35 -16.99 -8.89
C VAL A 244 16.80 -16.65 -9.20
N GLY A 245 17.73 -17.50 -8.75
CA GLY A 245 19.17 -17.34 -8.92
C GLY A 245 19.65 -17.62 -10.36
N GLY A 246 18.89 -18.43 -11.10
CA GLY A 246 19.11 -18.71 -12.52
C GLY A 246 18.06 -18.06 -13.43
N ASN A 247 17.64 -18.78 -14.47
CA ASN A 247 16.60 -18.39 -15.40
C ASN A 247 15.21 -18.78 -14.88
N LEU A 248 14.20 -17.98 -15.19
CA LEU A 248 12.80 -18.28 -14.94
C LEU A 248 12.12 -18.68 -16.25
N SER A 249 11.49 -19.85 -16.29
CA SER A 249 10.59 -20.23 -17.39
C SER A 249 9.16 -20.38 -16.88
N VAL A 250 8.24 -19.58 -17.40
CA VAL A 250 6.80 -19.73 -17.16
C VAL A 250 6.22 -20.56 -18.30
N GLY A 251 5.72 -21.74 -17.97
CA GLY A 251 5.23 -22.71 -18.94
C GLY A 251 3.83 -22.41 -19.48
N SER A 252 3.50 -23.04 -20.61
CA SER A 252 2.19 -22.90 -21.27
C SER A 252 1.06 -23.37 -20.35
N GLY A 253 0.03 -22.52 -20.18
CA GLY A 253 -1.13 -22.83 -19.34
C GLY A 253 -0.93 -22.56 -17.84
N ALA A 254 0.24 -22.07 -17.41
CA ALA A 254 0.43 -21.61 -16.04
C ALA A 254 -0.52 -20.44 -15.75
N ARG A 255 -1.29 -20.52 -14.65
CA ARG A 255 -2.11 -19.40 -14.16
C ARG A 255 -1.51 -18.81 -12.90
N ILE A 256 -1.06 -17.58 -12.98
CA ILE A 256 -0.43 -16.85 -11.88
C ILE A 256 -1.44 -15.84 -11.35
N GLY A 257 -1.77 -15.89 -10.07
CA GLY A 257 -2.71 -14.97 -9.42
C GLY A 257 -2.14 -14.32 -8.15
N GLY A 258 -2.84 -13.30 -7.65
CA GLY A 258 -2.40 -12.50 -6.49
C GLY A 258 -1.48 -11.35 -6.90
N SER A 259 -0.61 -10.91 -5.99
CA SER A 259 0.38 -9.85 -6.24
C SER A 259 1.79 -10.39 -6.00
N ILE A 260 2.57 -10.51 -7.07
CA ILE A 260 3.86 -11.22 -7.07
C ILE A 260 4.95 -10.39 -7.74
N ILE A 261 6.09 -10.28 -7.08
CA ILE A 261 7.32 -9.69 -7.59
C ILE A 261 8.31 -10.81 -7.91
N PHE A 262 8.66 -10.97 -9.18
CA PHE A 262 9.70 -11.87 -9.65
C PHE A 262 11.03 -11.14 -9.73
N LEU A 263 12.01 -11.57 -8.94
CA LEU A 263 13.39 -11.08 -8.95
C LEU A 263 14.30 -12.18 -9.50
N VAL A 264 14.67 -12.06 -10.78
CA VAL A 264 15.39 -13.11 -11.52
C VAL A 264 16.77 -12.61 -11.91
N ASN A 265 17.81 -13.37 -11.58
CA ASN A 265 19.19 -13.06 -11.96
C ASN A 265 19.46 -13.34 -13.44
N GLY A 266 18.88 -14.41 -13.99
CA GLY A 266 19.00 -14.82 -15.38
C GLY A 266 17.92 -14.22 -16.28
N THR A 267 17.60 -14.93 -17.36
CA THR A 267 16.54 -14.57 -18.31
C THR A 267 15.18 -15.04 -17.81
N ILE A 268 14.14 -14.25 -18.07
CA ILE A 268 12.74 -14.65 -17.90
C ILE A 268 12.19 -15.04 -19.27
N SER A 269 11.57 -16.22 -19.36
CA SER A 269 10.92 -16.72 -20.56
C SER A 269 9.49 -17.11 -20.22
N ILE A 270 8.53 -16.31 -20.68
CA ILE A 270 7.11 -16.59 -20.58
C ILE A 270 6.69 -17.18 -21.93
N ASN A 271 6.19 -18.42 -21.89
CA ASN A 271 5.89 -19.20 -23.09
C ASN A 271 4.47 -19.76 -23.04
N GLY A 272 3.80 -19.76 -24.20
CA GLY A 272 2.47 -20.34 -24.36
C GLY A 272 1.37 -19.52 -23.71
N ASN A 273 0.18 -20.08 -23.53
CA ASN A 273 -0.98 -19.35 -22.98
C ASN A 273 -0.89 -19.21 -21.45
N ALA A 274 0.24 -18.73 -20.94
CA ALA A 274 0.38 -18.34 -19.54
C ALA A 274 -0.58 -17.16 -19.27
N ALA A 275 -1.22 -17.17 -18.11
CA ALA A 275 -2.21 -16.17 -17.74
C ALA A 275 -1.89 -15.60 -16.36
N PHE A 276 -1.78 -14.28 -16.30
CA PHE A 276 -1.65 -13.52 -15.06
C PHE A 276 -3.05 -13.02 -14.70
N VAL A 277 -3.72 -13.74 -13.80
CA VAL A 277 -5.17 -13.64 -13.57
C VAL A 277 -5.45 -13.01 -12.22
N ASN A 278 -6.32 -12.01 -12.24
CA ASN A 278 -6.77 -11.36 -11.03
C ASN A 278 -7.77 -12.21 -10.25
N THR A 279 -7.41 -12.64 -9.03
CA THR A 279 -8.29 -13.42 -8.15
C THR A 279 -9.03 -12.58 -7.11
N SER A 280 -8.70 -11.30 -6.96
CA SER A 280 -9.39 -10.38 -6.04
C SER A 280 -10.09 -9.28 -6.84
N THR A 281 -11.31 -8.93 -6.46
CA THR A 281 -12.04 -7.80 -7.04
C THR A 281 -11.38 -6.49 -6.56
N GLY A 282 -10.19 -6.17 -7.07
CA GLY A 282 -9.38 -5.06 -6.55
C GLY A 282 -8.17 -4.71 -7.42
N SER A 283 -7.17 -5.57 -7.51
CA SER A 283 -6.04 -5.49 -8.45
C SER A 283 -5.17 -6.75 -8.29
N SER A 284 -4.40 -7.08 -9.32
CA SER A 284 -3.30 -8.05 -9.20
C SER A 284 -2.06 -7.38 -9.75
N ASP A 285 -1.08 -7.20 -8.87
CA ASP A 285 0.10 -6.40 -9.18
C ASP A 285 1.26 -7.38 -9.40
N PHE A 286 1.61 -7.57 -10.66
CA PHE A 286 2.76 -8.37 -11.04
C PHE A 286 3.93 -7.45 -11.33
N ALA A 287 5.08 -7.79 -10.78
CA ALA A 287 6.33 -7.15 -11.15
C ALA A 287 7.38 -8.15 -11.59
N PHE A 288 8.13 -7.79 -12.61
CA PHE A 288 9.23 -8.60 -13.12
C PHE A 288 10.50 -7.77 -13.17
N TYR A 289 11.55 -8.33 -12.59
CA TYR A 289 12.91 -7.87 -12.75
C TYR A 289 13.76 -9.03 -13.26
N SER A 290 14.54 -8.76 -14.31
CA SER A 290 15.46 -9.72 -14.92
C SER A 290 16.86 -9.11 -15.00
N GLY A 291 17.86 -9.85 -14.54
CA GLY A 291 19.27 -9.55 -14.80
C GLY A 291 19.68 -9.91 -16.24
N GLY A 292 18.87 -10.71 -16.94
CA GLY A 292 18.99 -11.04 -18.35
C GLY A 292 17.83 -10.47 -19.19
N ASN A 293 17.46 -11.17 -20.25
CA ASN A 293 16.34 -10.75 -21.10
C ASN A 293 14.99 -11.12 -20.45
N ILE A 294 13.91 -10.49 -20.89
CA ILE A 294 12.55 -11.01 -20.67
C ILE A 294 11.98 -11.31 -22.05
N ASN A 295 11.70 -12.58 -22.31
CA ASN A 295 11.13 -13.08 -23.55
C ASN A 295 9.70 -13.50 -23.27
N VAL A 296 8.78 -13.03 -24.10
CA VAL A 296 7.34 -13.28 -23.96
C VAL A 296 6.84 -13.80 -25.31
N SER A 297 6.26 -14.99 -25.36
CA SER A 297 5.89 -15.65 -26.62
C SER A 297 4.69 -16.59 -26.49
N GLY A 298 3.64 -16.31 -27.27
CA GLY A 298 2.36 -17.03 -27.20
C GLY A 298 1.20 -16.04 -27.26
N GLY A 299 -0.04 -16.51 -27.42
CA GLY A 299 -1.25 -15.66 -27.41
C GLY A 299 -1.58 -15.19 -26.00
N GLU A 300 -0.66 -14.45 -25.38
CA GLU A 300 -0.69 -14.10 -23.98
C GLU A 300 -1.66 -12.94 -23.71
N LEU A 301 -2.48 -13.09 -22.67
CA LEU A 301 -3.41 -12.09 -22.19
C LEU A 301 -2.84 -11.45 -20.92
N PHE A 302 -2.19 -10.29 -21.07
CA PHE A 302 -1.83 -9.43 -19.94
C PHE A 302 -3.02 -8.50 -19.63
N MET A 303 -3.89 -8.91 -18.71
CA MET A 303 -4.90 -8.00 -18.15
C MET A 303 -4.29 -7.25 -16.97
N LEU A 304 -3.66 -6.11 -17.26
CA LEU A 304 -3.15 -5.19 -16.25
C LEU A 304 -4.25 -4.16 -15.92
N ASN A 305 -4.76 -4.18 -14.70
CA ASN A 305 -5.71 -3.19 -14.22
C ASN A 305 -4.98 -2.17 -13.34
N SER A 306 -4.62 -1.06 -13.97
CA SER A 306 -4.46 0.30 -13.39
C SER A 306 -5.10 0.47 -11.98
N PHE A 307 -4.46 1.03 -10.94
CA PHE A 307 -3.45 2.10 -10.89
C PHE A 307 -2.77 2.18 -9.50
N HIS A 308 -1.64 2.91 -9.42
CA HIS A 308 -0.75 3.22 -8.28
C HIS A 308 0.35 2.18 -7.96
N GLY A 309 1.22 1.94 -8.96
CA GLY A 309 2.58 1.42 -8.72
C GLY A 309 2.95 0.14 -9.44
N GLU A 310 2.51 -0.08 -10.68
CA GLU A 310 2.87 -1.29 -11.44
C GLU A 310 4.30 -1.16 -12.00
N TYR A 311 5.16 -2.15 -11.73
CA TYR A 311 6.54 -2.19 -12.21
C TYR A 311 6.77 -3.35 -13.14
N PHE A 312 7.14 -3.06 -14.37
CA PHE A 312 7.76 -4.04 -15.25
C PHE A 312 9.11 -3.48 -15.66
N ILE A 313 10.20 -3.97 -15.06
CA ILE A 313 11.57 -3.51 -15.34
C ILE A 313 12.23 -4.50 -16.29
N LEU A 314 12.18 -4.18 -17.57
CA LEU A 314 13.03 -4.75 -18.60
C LEU A 314 14.44 -4.12 -18.50
N LYS A 315 15.48 -4.92 -18.66
CA LYS A 315 16.82 -4.41 -18.99
C LYS A 315 17.50 -5.37 -19.97
N PRO A 316 17.71 -4.98 -21.23
CA PRO A 316 18.72 -5.63 -22.04
C PRO A 316 20.12 -5.13 -21.72
N ARG A 317 21.09 -6.04 -21.91
CA ARG A 317 22.53 -5.83 -21.81
C ARG A 317 23.01 -4.65 -22.68
N TYR A 318 23.93 -3.88 -22.10
CA TYR A 318 25.01 -3.27 -22.86
C TYR A 318 25.92 -4.40 -23.40
N SER A 319 26.11 -4.44 -24.72
CA SER A 319 27.30 -5.02 -25.34
C SER A 319 28.43 -4.01 -25.27
#